data_AF-A0A2E4DWI5-F1
#
_entry.id   AF-A0A2E4DWI5-F1
#
_cell.length_a   1.000
_cell.length_b   1.000
_cell.length_c   1.000
_cell.angle_alpha   90.00
_cell.angle_beta   90.00
_cell.angle_gamma   90.00
#
_symmetry.space_group_name_H-M   'P 1'
#
loop_
_entity.id
_entity.type
_entity.pdbx_description
1 polymer ?
#
loop_
_entity_poly.entity_id
_entity_poly.type
_entity_poly.pdbx_seq_one_letter_code
_entity_poly.pdbx_strand_id
1 'polypeptide(L)'
;MTYVCSTLGIGPGDEVVLPSLTFWASAAAILHHNAIPIFVDDPSQIENKISERTKAVLPVHIHRMPADMDAVLQISDQYNLKVIEDGAQLHGMD
;
A
#
# COMPACT_ATOMS: atom_id res chain seq x y z
N MET A 1 -6.75 -4.59 -7.54
CA MET A 1 -5.81 -4.90 -6.44
C MET A 1 -5.27 -6.34 -6.49
N THR A 2 -6.09 -7.38 -6.38
CA THR A 2 -5.62 -8.79 -6.31
C THR A 2 -4.69 -9.20 -7.46
N TYR A 3 -4.98 -8.86 -8.72
CA TYR A 3 -4.08 -9.15 -9.85
C TYR A 3 -2.77 -8.35 -9.80
N VAL A 4 -2.76 -7.17 -9.19
CA VAL A 4 -1.57 -6.31 -9.07
C VAL A 4 -0.58 -6.95 -8.10
N CYS A 5 -1.05 -7.46 -6.96
CA CYS A 5 -0.20 -8.20 -6.02
C CYS A 5 0.49 -9.40 -6.72
N SER A 6 -0.26 -10.18 -7.50
CA SER A 6 0.29 -11.34 -8.22
C SER A 6 1.34 -10.96 -9.26
N THR A 7 1.10 -9.88 -10.03
CA THR A 7 2.05 -9.40 -11.06
C THR A 7 3.32 -8.82 -10.47
N LEU A 8 3.25 -8.25 -9.26
CA LEU A 8 4.42 -7.75 -8.52
C LEU A 8 5.14 -8.85 -7.71
N GLY A 9 4.67 -10.10 -7.77
CA GLY A 9 5.27 -11.22 -7.05
C GLY A 9 5.08 -11.17 -5.54
N ILE A 10 4.06 -10.46 -5.05
CA ILE A 10 3.70 -10.41 -3.63
C ILE A 10 3.04 -11.73 -3.24
N GLY A 11 3.55 -12.37 -2.19
CA GLY A 11 3.10 -13.68 -1.76
C GLY A 11 3.29 -13.98 -0.27
N PRO A 12 3.33 -15.27 0.11
CA PRO A 12 3.36 -15.70 1.50
C PRO A 12 4.50 -15.05 2.31
N GLY A 13 4.13 -14.34 3.37
CA GLY A 13 5.09 -13.72 4.30
C GLY A 13 5.69 -12.40 3.86
N ASP A 14 5.33 -11.89 2.66
CA ASP A 14 5.64 -10.52 2.26
C ASP A 14 4.73 -9.54 3.00
N GLU A 15 5.26 -8.36 3.32
CA GLU A 15 4.54 -7.30 3.99
C GLU A 15 4.16 -6.19 3.00
N VAL A 16 2.94 -5.67 3.13
CA VAL A 16 2.45 -4.51 2.38
C VAL A 16 1.94 -3.47 3.37
N VAL A 17 2.57 -2.29 3.36
CA VAL A 17 2.19 -1.19 4.26
C VAL A 17 1.02 -0.41 3.66
N LEU A 18 -0.03 -0.14 4.44
CA LEU A 18 -1.25 0.53 3.96
C LEU A 18 -1.93 1.34 5.09
N PRO A 19 -2.77 2.34 4.78
CA PRO A 19 -3.49 3.07 5.80
C PRO A 19 -4.52 2.19 6.52
N SER A 20 -4.67 2.39 7.83
CA SER A 20 -5.74 1.80 8.65
C SER A 20 -7.12 2.28 8.22
N LEU A 21 -7.21 3.55 7.79
CA LEU A 21 -8.39 4.15 7.21
C LEU A 21 -8.52 3.78 5.72
N THR A 22 -9.15 2.65 5.45
CA THR A 22 -9.46 2.18 4.09
C THR A 22 -10.72 1.31 4.07
N PHE A 23 -11.18 0.92 2.88
CA PHE A 23 -12.16 -0.15 2.74
C PHE A 23 -11.49 -1.53 2.88
N TRP A 24 -12.18 -2.49 3.50
CA TRP A 24 -11.62 -3.81 3.83
C TRP A 24 -11.03 -4.56 2.62
N ALA A 25 -11.52 -4.27 1.40
CA ALA A 25 -11.05 -4.90 0.18
C ALA A 25 -9.55 -4.66 -0.12
N SER A 26 -8.99 -3.53 0.30
CA SER A 26 -7.57 -3.21 0.12
C SER A 26 -6.69 -4.21 0.88
N ALA A 27 -7.01 -4.44 2.17
CA ALA A 27 -6.35 -5.45 2.99
C ALA A 27 -6.67 -6.89 2.54
N ALA A 28 -7.92 -7.15 2.14
CA ALA A 28 -8.33 -8.48 1.68
C ALA A 28 -7.58 -8.92 0.42
N ALA A 29 -7.26 -8.00 -0.48
CA ALA A 29 -6.47 -8.30 -1.67
C ALA A 29 -5.04 -8.75 -1.32
N ILE A 30 -4.43 -8.18 -0.29
CA ILE A 30 -3.12 -8.60 0.24
C ILE A 30 -3.24 -10.00 0.87
N LEU A 31 -4.23 -10.18 1.75
CA LEU A 31 -4.49 -11.45 2.45
C LEU A 31 -4.82 -12.61 1.50
N HIS A 32 -5.45 -12.33 0.36
CA HIS A 32 -5.75 -13.33 -0.68
C HIS A 32 -4.47 -14.04 -1.16
N HIS A 33 -3.33 -13.36 -1.15
CA HIS A 33 -2.03 -13.91 -1.56
C HIS A 33 -1.18 -14.42 -0.39
N ASN A 34 -1.79 -14.60 0.79
CA ASN A 34 -1.11 -14.96 2.03
C ASN A 34 0.00 -13.97 2.46
N ALA A 35 -0.04 -12.74 1.93
CA ALA A 35 0.80 -11.64 2.37
C ALA A 35 0.20 -10.97 3.63
N ILE A 36 1.00 -10.12 4.27
CA ILE A 36 0.73 -9.54 5.58
C ILE A 36 0.46 -8.03 5.41
N PRO A 37 -0.77 -7.55 5.68
CA PRO A 37 -1.06 -6.13 5.72
C PRO A 37 -0.45 -5.49 6.97
N ILE A 38 0.31 -4.42 6.80
CA ILE A 38 0.93 -3.64 7.89
C ILE A 38 0.29 -2.25 7.92
N PHE A 39 -0.54 -2.00 8.93
CA PHE A 39 -1.32 -0.77 9.00
C PHE A 39 -0.54 0.41 9.61
N VAL A 40 -0.75 1.59 9.02
CA VAL A 40 -0.30 2.90 9.52
C VAL A 40 -1.47 3.88 9.57
N ASP A 41 -1.43 4.85 10.48
CA ASP A 41 -2.45 5.91 10.52
C ASP A 41 -2.04 7.15 9.70
N ASP A 42 -0.73 7.33 9.45
CA ASP A 42 -0.15 8.48 8.75
C ASP A 42 1.07 8.05 7.92
N PRO A 43 1.34 8.66 6.73
CA PRO A 43 2.51 8.34 5.91
C PRO A 43 3.86 8.45 6.63
N SER A 44 4.00 9.36 7.59
CA SER A 44 5.22 9.50 8.39
C SER A 44 5.56 8.26 9.23
N GLN A 45 4.60 7.35 9.42
CA GLN A 45 4.81 6.09 10.14
C GLN A 45 5.36 4.98 9.23
N ILE A 46 5.31 5.13 7.91
CA ILE A 46 5.69 4.07 6.95
C ILE A 46 7.12 3.61 7.21
N GLU A 47 8.08 4.54 7.31
CA GLU A 47 9.50 4.22 7.48
C GLU A 47 9.77 3.34 8.71
N ASN A 48 9.07 3.62 9.82
CA ASN A 48 9.19 2.88 11.08
C ASN A 48 8.54 1.48 11.06
N LYS A 49 7.78 1.17 10.00
CA LYS A 49 7.10 -0.11 9.81
C LYS A 49 7.75 -0.98 8.74
N ILE A 50 8.78 -0.48 8.06
CA ILE A 50 9.52 -1.24 7.06
C ILE A 50 10.36 -2.33 7.76
N SER A 51 10.34 -3.52 7.18
CA SER A 51 11.16 -4.66 7.53
C SER A 51 11.78 -5.29 6.28
N GLU A 52 12.64 -6.29 6.45
CA GLU A 52 13.18 -7.08 5.33
C GLU A 52 12.09 -7.80 4.51
N ARG A 53 10.89 -7.95 5.06
CA ARG A 53 9.74 -8.57 4.40
C ARG A 53 8.88 -7.56 3.64
N THR A 54 9.08 -6.26 3.85
CA THR A 54 8.28 -5.23 3.19
C THR A 54 8.58 -5.22 1.69
N LYS A 55 7.54 -5.44 0.87
CA LYS A 55 7.64 -5.45 -0.60
C LYS A 55 6.99 -4.25 -1.25
N ALA A 56 5.95 -3.71 -0.62
CA ALA A 56 5.18 -2.63 -1.22
C ALA A 56 4.56 -1.70 -0.18
N VAL A 57 4.26 -0.49 -0.64
CA VAL A 57 3.37 0.46 0.02
C VAL A 57 2.11 0.60 -0.85
N LEU A 58 0.96 0.59 -0.19
CA LEU A 58 -0.37 0.73 -0.78
C LEU A 58 -1.01 2.03 -0.29
N PRO A 59 -0.71 3.19 -0.89
CA PRO A 59 -1.48 4.40 -0.64
C PRO A 59 -2.94 4.20 -1.08
N VAL A 60 -3.87 4.76 -0.30
CA VAL A 60 -5.31 4.72 -0.59
C VAL A 60 -5.84 6.15 -0.61
N HIS A 61 -6.47 6.52 -1.71
CA HIS A 61 -7.04 7.86 -1.88
C HIS A 61 -8.48 7.89 -1.36
N ILE A 62 -8.60 7.72 -0.04
CA ILE A 62 -9.87 7.56 0.64
C ILE A 62 -10.69 8.85 0.56
N HIS A 63 -12.01 8.73 0.37
CA HIS A 63 -12.94 9.86 0.30
C HIS A 63 -12.59 10.91 -0.76
N ARG A 64 -11.94 10.51 -1.87
CA ARG A 64 -11.45 11.45 -2.90
C ARG A 64 -10.38 12.42 -2.40
N MET A 65 -9.76 12.13 -1.27
CA MET A 65 -8.59 12.86 -0.81
C MET A 65 -7.36 12.10 -1.29
N PRO A 66 -6.53 12.71 -2.15
CA PRO A 66 -5.29 12.06 -2.56
C PRO A 66 -4.40 11.79 -1.34
N ALA A 67 -3.82 10.60 -1.27
CA ALA A 67 -2.70 10.34 -0.37
C ALA A 67 -1.53 11.28 -0.71
N ASP A 68 -0.67 11.54 0.28
CA ASP A 68 0.58 12.28 0.08
C ASP A 68 1.57 11.42 -0.74
N MET A 69 1.43 11.49 -2.06
CA MET A 69 2.21 10.67 -2.99
C MET A 69 3.68 11.07 -3.01
N ASP A 70 4.02 12.33 -2.74
CA ASP A 70 5.41 12.77 -2.68
C ASP A 70 6.14 12.07 -1.52
N ALA A 71 5.51 12.03 -0.33
CA ALA A 71 6.05 11.31 0.81
C ALA A 71 6.15 9.79 0.55
N VAL A 72 5.12 9.20 -0.05
CA VAL A 72 5.10 7.75 -0.38
C VAL A 72 6.18 7.39 -1.38
N LEU A 73 6.34 8.16 -2.45
CA LEU A 73 7.33 7.93 -3.50
C LEU A 73 8.75 8.11 -2.95
N GLN A 74 8.99 9.15 -2.16
CA GLN A 74 10.29 9.38 -1.52
C GLN A 74 10.74 8.19 -0.67
N ILE A 75 9.85 7.68 0.20
CA ILE A 75 10.15 6.52 1.06
C ILE A 75 10.33 5.26 0.19
N SER A 76 9.46 5.08 -0.81
CA SER A 76 9.52 3.88 -1.65
C SER A 76 10.82 3.80 -2.46
N ASP A 77 11.31 4.93 -2.97
CA ASP A 77 12.59 5.02 -3.67
C ASP A 77 13.78 4.75 -2.72
N GLN A 78 13.76 5.32 -1.51
CA GLN A 78 14.80 5.12 -0.49
C GLN A 78 14.96 3.64 -0.11
N TYR A 79 13.85 2.91 -0.03
CA TYR A 79 13.83 1.51 0.42
C TYR A 79 13.61 0.48 -0.71
N ASN A 80 13.59 0.94 -1.97
CA ASN A 80 13.34 0.11 -3.16
C ASN A 80 12.04 -0.72 -3.05
N LEU A 81 10.97 -0.09 -2.54
CA LEU A 81 9.64 -0.69 -2.39
C LEU A 81 8.80 -0.45 -3.65
N LYS A 82 7.86 -1.37 -3.92
CA LYS A 82 6.84 -1.14 -4.95
C LYS A 82 5.75 -0.21 -4.41
N VAL A 83 5.19 0.63 -5.27
CA VAL A 83 4.00 1.43 -4.95
C VAL A 83 2.80 0.86 -5.69
N ILE A 84 1.70 0.67 -4.97
CA ILE A 84 0.43 0.22 -5.53
C ILE A 84 -0.63 1.24 -5.14
N GLU A 85 -1.16 1.99 -6.10
CA GLU A 85 -2.17 3.02 -5.79
C GLU A 85 -3.57 2.43 -5.75
N ASP A 86 -4.30 2.64 -4.65
CA ASP A 86 -5.72 2.34 -4.56
C ASP A 86 -6.56 3.59 -4.85
N GLY A 87 -6.78 3.81 -6.16
CA GLY A 87 -7.62 4.87 -6.71
C GLY A 87 -9.10 4.53 -6.81
N ALA A 88 -9.61 3.50 -6.11
CA ALA A 88 -11.00 3.04 -6.26
C ALA A 88 -12.06 4.13 -5.98
N GLN A 89 -11.72 5.22 -5.29
CA GLN A 89 -12.61 6.35 -5.05
C GLN A 89 -12.26 7.62 -5.87
N LEU A 90 -11.18 7.62 -6.65
CA LEU A 90 -10.65 8.79 -7.39
C LEU A 90 -11.21 8.99 -8.80
N HIS A 91 -12.27 8.28 -9.19
CA HIS A 91 -12.84 8.40 -10.52
C HIS A 91 -13.20 9.87 -10.87
N GLY A 92 -12.65 10.38 -11.99
CA GLY A 92 -12.93 11.72 -12.52
C GLY A 92 -12.13 12.85 -11.86
N MET A 93 -11.02 12.54 -11.19
CA MET A 93 -10.04 13.51 -10.73
C MET A 93 -8.81 13.44 -11.64
N ASP A 94 -8.41 14.60 -12.17
CA ASP A 94 -7.21 14.79 -13.00
C ASP A 94 -6.01 15.19 -12.13
#